data_AF-A0A0Q9ZW67-F1
#
_entry.id   AF-A0A0Q9ZW67-F1
#
_cell.length_a   1.000
_cell.length_b   1.000
_cell.length_c   1.000
_cell.angle_alpha   90.00
_cell.angle_beta   90.00
_cell.angle_gamma   90.00
#
_symmetry.space_group_name_H-M   'P 1'
#
loop_
_entity.id
_entity.type
_entity.pdbx_description
1 polymer ?
#
loop_
_entity_poly.entity_id
_entity_poly.type
_entity_poly.pdbx_seq_one_letter_code
_entity_poly.pdbx_strand_id
1 'polypeptide(L)'
;MEDTMSSYSFSHQFYQRWTCAPEPVRAAITQELKDITTLLQSDTSFEDFTFNTHDLDAYVDELYDNYNAEQAIAKAIADKQEQEDAAAAKQKLEDEQKKKETEEATRKAEATQKEQEKNEQTALEKENYKELATNNDVAKVNTDKVVTDSAVTDDFVTDNSSAKTEKVASEAKNTEGNASDNKSADNKTIGEQAHTLSDNHIKDINNKASAAINLALKDAKLDATHQQLIRELETQVDDYLSEQMMLMSENLKSWLRAEVTQHFSEQNDLTTNNEAAKKSIH
;
A
#
# COMPACT_ATOMS: atom_id res chain seq x y z
N MET A 1 -25.89 -17.13 -36.98
CA MET A 1 -26.53 -18.32 -36.36
C MET A 1 -25.54 -18.81 -35.32
N GLU A 2 -25.55 -18.15 -34.18
CA GLU A 2 -24.52 -18.23 -33.14
C GLU A 2 -24.98 -19.24 -32.09
N ASP A 3 -24.74 -20.53 -32.35
CA ASP A 3 -25.16 -21.60 -31.45
C ASP A 3 -24.32 -21.64 -30.15
N THR A 4 -24.89 -21.03 -29.12
CA THR A 4 -25.13 -21.66 -27.80
C THR A 4 -24.00 -22.41 -27.09
N MET A 5 -22.76 -21.90 -27.08
CA MET A 5 -21.74 -22.27 -26.08
C MET A 5 -21.95 -21.57 -24.72
N SER A 6 -23.19 -21.64 -24.18
CA SER A 6 -23.65 -20.81 -23.05
C SER A 6 -24.10 -21.60 -21.80
N SER A 7 -23.66 -22.85 -21.64
CA SER A 7 -24.16 -23.76 -20.58
C SER A 7 -23.09 -24.38 -19.66
N TYR A 8 -21.79 -24.18 -19.91
CA TYR A 8 -20.72 -24.58 -19.00
C TYR A 8 -20.09 -23.36 -18.29
N SER A 9 -20.77 -22.87 -17.27
CA SER A 9 -20.17 -21.97 -16.29
C SER A 9 -19.36 -22.78 -15.29
N PHE A 10 -18.03 -22.66 -15.34
CA PHE A 10 -17.16 -23.18 -14.29
C PHE A 10 -17.56 -22.61 -12.91
N SER A 11 -17.34 -23.37 -11.84
CA SER A 11 -17.71 -22.92 -10.49
C SER A 11 -16.98 -21.62 -10.12
N HIS A 12 -17.60 -20.79 -9.28
CA HIS A 12 -16.97 -19.53 -8.87
C HIS A 12 -15.62 -19.75 -8.18
N GLN A 13 -15.49 -20.82 -7.40
CA GLN A 13 -14.23 -21.25 -6.79
C GLN A 13 -13.19 -21.69 -7.83
N PHE A 14 -13.59 -22.42 -8.87
CA PHE A 14 -12.69 -22.74 -9.98
C PHE A 14 -12.23 -21.46 -10.67
N TYR A 15 -13.13 -20.54 -11.00
CA TYR A 15 -12.78 -19.29 -11.68
C TYR A 15 -11.80 -18.46 -10.82
N GLN A 16 -12.04 -18.32 -9.52
CA GLN A 16 -11.10 -17.66 -8.60
C GLN A 16 -9.72 -18.35 -8.60
N ARG A 17 -9.67 -19.67 -8.34
CA ARG A 17 -8.41 -20.44 -8.32
C ARG A 17 -7.68 -20.36 -9.66
N TRP A 18 -8.41 -20.39 -10.77
CA TRP A 18 -7.87 -20.25 -12.12
C TRP A 18 -7.32 -18.85 -12.38
N THR A 19 -8.02 -17.78 -12.00
CA THR A 19 -7.51 -16.41 -12.15
C THR A 19 -6.33 -16.09 -11.23
N CYS A 20 -6.22 -16.78 -10.09
CA CYS A 20 -5.11 -16.63 -9.15
C CYS A 20 -3.94 -17.59 -9.42
N ALA A 21 -4.09 -18.56 -10.33
CA ALA A 21 -3.01 -19.47 -10.70
C ALA A 21 -1.93 -18.74 -11.53
N PRO A 22 -0.63 -19.06 -11.35
CA PRO A 22 0.44 -18.47 -12.14
C PRO A 22 0.20 -18.65 -13.65
N GLU A 23 0.54 -17.64 -14.43
CA GLU A 23 0.38 -17.69 -15.90
C GLU A 23 1.10 -18.91 -16.53
N PRO A 24 2.30 -19.33 -16.12
CA PRO A 24 2.93 -20.56 -16.63
C PRO A 24 2.09 -21.81 -16.39
N VAL A 25 1.51 -21.97 -15.19
CA VAL A 25 0.65 -23.11 -14.83
C VAL A 25 -0.62 -23.13 -15.69
N ARG A 26 -1.25 -21.96 -15.87
CA ARG A 26 -2.42 -21.82 -16.74
C ARG A 26 -2.09 -22.13 -18.20
N ALA A 27 -0.92 -21.71 -18.68
CA ALA A 27 -0.44 -21.99 -20.03
C ALA A 27 -0.19 -23.50 -20.24
N ALA A 28 0.44 -24.19 -19.27
CA ALA A 28 0.67 -25.63 -19.30
C ALA A 28 -0.65 -26.41 -19.39
N ILE A 29 -1.60 -26.14 -18.49
CA ILE A 29 -2.92 -26.78 -18.48
C ILE A 29 -3.69 -26.47 -19.78
N THR A 30 -3.58 -25.24 -20.29
CA THR A 30 -4.22 -24.86 -21.57
C THR A 30 -3.57 -25.59 -22.77
N GLN A 31 -2.28 -25.90 -22.70
CA GLN A 31 -1.60 -26.66 -23.75
C GLN A 31 -2.02 -28.14 -23.72
N GLU A 32 -2.06 -28.77 -22.54
CA GLU A 32 -2.58 -30.13 -22.40
C GLU A 32 -4.01 -30.25 -22.98
N LEU A 33 -4.89 -29.30 -22.66
CA LEU A 33 -6.26 -29.28 -23.20
C LEU A 33 -6.31 -29.12 -24.73
N LYS A 34 -5.38 -28.37 -25.34
CA LYS A 34 -5.25 -28.30 -26.81
C LYS A 34 -4.73 -29.62 -27.39
N ASP A 35 -3.81 -30.27 -26.71
CA ASP A 35 -3.23 -31.54 -27.14
C ASP A 35 -4.31 -32.64 -27.12
N ILE A 36 -5.09 -32.74 -26.04
CA ILE A 36 -6.30 -33.59 -25.97
C ILE A 36 -7.28 -33.23 -27.11
N THR A 37 -7.56 -31.95 -27.34
CA THR A 37 -8.47 -31.51 -28.40
C THR A 37 -7.96 -31.88 -29.79
N THR A 38 -6.64 -31.87 -30.01
CA THR A 38 -6.00 -32.26 -31.27
C THR A 38 -6.04 -33.78 -31.44
N LEU A 39 -5.80 -34.55 -30.39
CA LEU A 39 -5.90 -36.01 -30.39
C LEU A 39 -7.33 -36.50 -30.69
N LEU A 40 -8.35 -35.74 -30.31
CA LEU A 40 -9.75 -36.03 -30.59
C LEU A 40 -10.21 -35.63 -32.01
N GLN A 41 -9.36 -35.03 -32.85
CA GLN A 41 -9.68 -34.72 -34.24
C GLN A 41 -9.57 -35.95 -35.13
N SER A 42 -10.50 -36.11 -36.09
CA SER A 42 -10.55 -37.23 -37.04
C SER A 42 -9.30 -37.42 -37.90
N ASP A 43 -8.53 -36.34 -38.04
CA ASP A 43 -7.41 -36.25 -38.98
C ASP A 43 -6.06 -36.52 -38.29
N THR A 44 -6.07 -36.75 -36.97
CA THR A 44 -4.88 -36.98 -36.14
C THR A 44 -4.56 -38.47 -36.03
N SER A 45 -3.36 -38.87 -36.47
CA SER A 45 -2.84 -40.23 -36.27
C SER A 45 -2.57 -40.47 -34.78
N PHE A 46 -3.31 -41.39 -34.16
CA PHE A 46 -3.11 -41.79 -32.76
C PHE A 46 -1.72 -42.42 -32.54
N GLU A 47 -1.16 -43.08 -33.56
CA GLU A 47 0.12 -43.81 -33.46
C GLU A 47 1.35 -42.88 -33.50
N ASP A 48 1.21 -41.69 -34.09
CA ASP A 48 2.27 -40.68 -34.19
C ASP A 48 2.09 -39.51 -33.19
N PHE A 49 0.93 -39.41 -32.54
CA PHE A 49 0.63 -38.31 -31.63
C PHE A 49 1.42 -38.40 -30.31
N THR A 50 2.01 -37.29 -29.88
CA THR A 50 2.70 -37.16 -28.60
C THR A 50 2.30 -35.85 -27.95
N PHE A 51 1.95 -35.88 -26.67
CA PHE A 51 1.68 -34.69 -25.86
C PHE A 51 2.93 -33.83 -25.72
N ASN A 52 2.78 -32.50 -25.72
CA ASN A 52 3.88 -31.57 -25.47
C ASN A 52 4.42 -31.70 -24.04
N THR A 53 3.55 -32.09 -23.10
CA THR A 53 3.84 -32.37 -21.69
C THR A 53 3.60 -33.85 -21.40
N HIS A 54 4.64 -34.60 -21.04
CA HIS A 54 4.50 -36.05 -20.80
C HIS A 54 3.88 -36.36 -19.42
N ASP A 55 4.14 -35.51 -18.43
CA ASP A 55 3.58 -35.56 -17.08
C ASP A 55 3.20 -34.12 -16.68
N LEU A 56 1.92 -33.79 -16.79
CA LEU A 56 1.41 -32.46 -16.47
C LEU A 56 1.50 -32.17 -14.96
N ASP A 57 1.26 -33.16 -14.12
CA ASP A 57 1.19 -32.95 -12.66
C ASP A 57 2.59 -32.60 -12.12
N ALA A 58 3.61 -33.38 -12.48
CA ALA A 58 5.00 -33.08 -12.09
C ALA A 58 5.50 -31.74 -12.67
N TYR A 59 5.09 -31.40 -13.89
CA TYR A 59 5.46 -30.12 -14.50
C TYR A 59 4.74 -28.93 -13.84
N VAL A 60 3.47 -29.08 -13.44
CA VAL A 60 2.73 -28.04 -12.71
C VAL A 60 3.33 -27.80 -11.33
N ASP A 61 3.75 -28.84 -10.62
CA ASP A 61 4.47 -28.72 -9.35
C ASP A 61 5.79 -27.94 -9.53
N GLU A 62 6.60 -28.27 -10.55
CA GLU A 62 7.84 -27.53 -10.87
C GLU A 62 7.56 -26.04 -11.18
N LEU A 63 6.49 -25.74 -11.91
CA LEU A 63 6.09 -24.36 -12.21
C LEU A 63 5.65 -23.58 -10.96
N TYR A 64 5.02 -24.22 -9.98
CA TYR A 64 4.70 -23.60 -8.69
C TYR A 64 5.95 -23.35 -7.85
N ASP A 65 6.87 -24.31 -7.78
CA ASP A 65 8.14 -24.16 -7.06
C ASP A 65 8.98 -23.01 -7.64
N ASN A 66 9.10 -22.94 -8.97
CA ASN A 66 9.77 -21.84 -9.66
C ASN A 66 9.09 -20.48 -9.39
N TYR A 67 7.76 -20.40 -9.49
CA TYR A 67 7.01 -19.17 -9.21
C TYR A 67 7.17 -18.70 -7.74
N ASN A 68 7.15 -19.63 -6.80
CA ASN A 68 7.37 -19.35 -5.37
C ASN A 68 8.80 -18.87 -5.11
N ALA A 69 9.80 -19.46 -5.77
CA ALA A 69 11.19 -19.03 -5.69
C ALA A 69 11.39 -17.61 -6.27
N GLU A 70 10.80 -17.32 -7.43
CA GLU A 70 10.84 -15.97 -8.03
C GLU A 70 10.18 -14.92 -7.12
N GLN A 71 9.00 -15.21 -6.55
CA GLN A 71 8.36 -14.33 -5.57
C GLN A 71 9.23 -14.11 -4.32
N ALA A 72 9.87 -15.16 -3.80
CA ALA A 72 10.76 -15.04 -2.64
C ALA A 72 11.98 -14.15 -2.93
N ILE A 73 12.57 -14.28 -4.13
CA ILE A 73 13.68 -13.43 -4.60
C ILE A 73 13.21 -11.98 -4.78
N ALA A 74 12.09 -11.74 -5.47
CA ALA A 74 11.54 -10.41 -5.69
C ALA A 74 11.23 -9.70 -4.37
N LYS A 75 10.63 -10.42 -3.40
CA LYS A 75 10.39 -9.91 -2.05
C LYS A 75 11.70 -9.60 -1.31
N ALA A 76 12.67 -10.50 -1.32
CA ALA A 76 13.95 -10.27 -0.65
C ALA A 76 14.72 -9.06 -1.23
N ILE A 77 14.57 -8.78 -2.52
CA ILE A 77 15.11 -7.56 -3.16
C ILE A 77 14.36 -6.31 -2.65
N ALA A 78 13.03 -6.35 -2.59
CA ALA A 78 12.22 -5.24 -2.09
C ALA A 78 12.50 -4.94 -0.60
N ASP A 79 12.49 -5.96 0.26
CA ASP A 79 12.78 -5.85 1.69
C ASP A 79 14.20 -5.27 1.93
N LYS A 80 15.17 -5.68 1.11
CA LYS A 80 16.55 -5.15 1.17
C LYS A 80 16.63 -3.69 0.73
N GLN A 81 15.91 -3.29 -0.33
CA GLN A 81 15.87 -1.91 -0.80
C GLN A 81 15.25 -0.99 0.26
N GLU A 82 14.13 -1.39 0.86
CA GLU A 82 13.50 -0.64 1.96
C GLU A 82 14.44 -0.52 3.17
N GLN A 83 15.19 -1.57 3.50
CA GLN A 83 16.19 -1.52 4.57
C GLN A 83 17.33 -0.54 4.27
N GLU A 84 17.81 -0.49 3.02
CA GLU A 84 18.86 0.44 2.59
C GLU A 84 18.36 1.90 2.62
N ASP A 85 17.15 2.16 2.12
CA ASP A 85 16.52 3.48 2.16
C ASP A 85 16.27 3.95 3.61
N ALA A 86 15.81 3.05 4.49
CA ALA A 86 15.64 3.33 5.91
C ALA A 86 16.97 3.57 6.65
N ALA A 87 18.04 2.87 6.28
CA ALA A 87 19.39 3.10 6.81
C ALA A 87 19.94 4.45 6.35
N ALA A 88 19.81 4.79 5.06
CA ALA A 88 20.22 6.08 4.50
C ALA A 88 19.43 7.25 5.11
N ALA A 89 18.13 7.08 5.39
CA ALA A 89 17.32 8.07 6.09
C ALA A 89 17.78 8.30 7.54
N LYS A 90 18.09 7.23 8.29
CA LYS A 90 18.64 7.31 9.64
C LYS A 90 20.00 8.00 9.67
N GLN A 91 20.90 7.65 8.75
CA GLN A 91 22.23 8.26 8.63
C GLN A 91 22.13 9.77 8.42
N LYS A 92 21.29 10.22 7.48
CA LYS A 92 21.05 11.66 7.23
C LYS A 92 20.54 12.40 8.47
N LEU A 93 19.64 11.78 9.23
CA LEU A 93 19.08 12.37 10.45
C LEU A 93 20.15 12.48 11.55
N GLU A 94 20.94 11.44 11.76
CA GLU A 94 22.06 11.44 12.73
C GLU A 94 23.13 12.49 12.37
N ASP A 95 23.50 12.60 11.09
CA ASP A 95 24.48 13.57 10.62
C ASP A 95 23.96 15.02 10.75
N GLU A 96 22.67 15.26 10.47
CA GLU A 96 22.04 16.56 10.70
C GLU A 96 21.98 16.91 12.20
N GLN A 97 21.69 15.94 13.05
CA GLN A 97 21.61 16.11 14.51
C GLN A 97 22.99 16.43 15.11
N LYS A 98 24.04 15.67 14.74
CA LYS A 98 25.44 15.98 15.10
C LYS A 98 25.87 17.36 14.62
N LYS A 99 25.50 17.74 13.39
CA LYS A 99 25.80 19.09 12.88
C LYS A 99 25.15 20.18 13.74
N LYS A 100 23.86 20.03 14.08
CA LYS A 100 23.13 20.96 14.97
C LYS A 100 23.77 21.06 16.36
N GLU A 101 24.15 19.93 16.96
CA GLU A 101 24.83 19.90 18.27
C GLU A 101 26.19 20.62 18.23
N THR A 102 27.00 20.39 17.18
CA THR A 102 28.28 21.11 17.02
C THR A 102 28.09 22.61 16.78
N GLU A 103 27.07 23.02 16.01
CA GLU A 103 26.77 24.43 15.77
C GLU A 103 26.23 25.14 17.02
N GLU A 104 25.44 24.45 17.85
CA GLU A 104 25.00 24.99 19.14
C GLU A 104 26.16 25.10 20.14
N ALA A 105 27.07 24.12 20.16
CA ALA A 105 28.27 24.15 21.00
C ALA A 105 29.21 25.30 20.63
N THR A 106 29.46 25.55 19.33
CA THR A 106 30.29 26.69 18.89
C THR A 106 29.63 28.02 19.22
N ARG A 107 28.32 28.19 18.97
CA ARG A 107 27.57 29.40 19.36
C ARG A 107 27.62 29.69 20.86
N LYS A 108 27.52 28.66 21.71
CA LYS A 108 27.66 28.81 23.18
C LYS A 108 29.08 29.22 23.56
N ALA A 109 30.11 28.64 22.95
CA ALA A 109 31.51 29.02 23.20
C ALA A 109 31.78 30.50 22.82
N GLU A 110 31.35 30.93 21.62
CA GLU A 110 31.48 32.32 21.17
C GLU A 110 30.72 33.31 22.06
N ALA A 111 29.51 32.97 22.49
CA ALA A 111 28.74 33.80 23.42
C ALA A 111 29.45 33.94 24.77
N THR A 112 30.04 32.86 25.29
CA THR A 112 30.78 32.87 26.56
C THR A 112 32.04 33.73 26.47
N GLN A 113 32.79 33.65 25.35
CA GLN A 113 33.95 34.51 25.12
C GLN A 113 33.56 36.00 25.05
N LYS A 114 32.52 36.35 24.29
CA LYS A 114 32.03 37.75 24.23
C LYS A 114 31.56 38.29 25.58
N GLU A 115 30.96 37.45 26.42
CA GLU A 115 30.58 37.82 27.80
C GLU A 115 31.82 38.07 28.68
N GLN A 116 32.87 37.25 28.53
CA GLN A 116 34.15 37.45 29.24
C GLN A 116 34.88 38.71 28.77
N GLU A 117 35.08 38.91 27.46
CA GLU A 117 35.71 40.10 26.89
C GLU A 117 35.01 41.39 27.35
N LYS A 118 33.67 41.40 27.34
CA LYS A 118 32.87 42.54 27.81
C LYS A 118 33.03 42.81 29.31
N ASN A 119 33.11 41.76 30.13
CA ASN A 119 33.36 41.88 31.58
C ASN A 119 34.78 42.36 31.89
N GLU A 120 35.78 41.89 31.15
CA GLU A 120 37.17 42.36 31.29
C GLU A 120 37.29 43.83 30.85
N GLN A 121 36.65 44.21 29.74
CA GLN A 121 36.65 45.59 29.26
C GLN A 121 35.97 46.55 30.25
N THR A 122 34.83 46.15 30.85
CA THR A 122 34.19 46.96 31.92
C THR A 122 34.92 46.94 33.25
N ALA A 123 35.77 45.93 33.52
CA ALA A 123 36.67 45.94 34.68
C ALA A 123 37.84 46.91 34.47
N LEU A 124 38.47 46.88 33.29
CA LEU A 124 39.55 47.82 32.90
C LEU A 124 39.07 49.27 32.89
N GLU A 125 37.86 49.52 32.38
CA GLU A 125 37.25 50.86 32.38
C GLU A 125 37.00 51.35 33.82
N LYS A 126 36.52 50.47 34.73
CA LYS A 126 36.36 50.79 36.15
C LYS A 126 37.68 51.05 36.89
N GLU A 127 38.77 50.37 36.54
CA GLU A 127 40.11 50.71 37.06
C GLU A 127 40.58 52.07 36.54
N ASN A 128 40.39 52.36 35.25
CA ASN A 128 40.76 53.64 34.66
C ASN A 128 40.05 54.82 35.34
N TYR A 129 38.74 54.70 35.60
CA TYR A 129 37.97 55.69 36.37
C TYR A 129 38.46 55.84 37.82
N LYS A 130 39.10 54.82 38.40
CA LYS A 130 39.66 54.84 39.76
C LYS A 130 41.05 55.47 39.81
N GLU A 131 41.82 55.32 38.74
CA GLU A 131 43.13 55.97 38.55
C GLU A 131 42.96 57.48 38.25
N LEU A 132 42.02 57.84 37.37
CA LEU A 132 41.60 59.23 37.11
C LEU A 132 41.07 59.96 38.36
N ALA A 133 40.48 59.24 39.33
CA ALA A 133 40.04 59.81 40.60
C ALA A 133 41.19 60.24 41.55
N THR A 134 42.45 59.91 41.23
CA THR A 134 43.62 60.33 42.03
C THR A 134 44.36 61.53 41.47
N ASN A 135 44.09 61.94 40.22
CA ASN A 135 44.81 63.02 39.53
C ASN A 135 43.87 63.95 38.74
N ASN A 136 43.12 64.81 39.44
CA ASN A 136 42.93 66.22 39.03
C ASN A 136 42.16 67.02 40.08
N ASP A 137 42.80 68.06 40.61
CA ASP A 137 42.13 69.23 41.19
C ASP A 137 42.39 70.43 40.25
N VAL A 138 41.53 71.46 40.37
CA VAL A 138 41.67 72.83 39.84
C VAL A 138 41.12 73.16 38.43
N ALA A 139 40.18 74.14 38.44
CA ALA A 139 39.85 75.17 37.42
C ALA A 139 38.95 74.88 36.20
N LYS A 140 37.63 74.81 36.47
CA LYS A 140 36.61 75.83 36.11
C LYS A 140 37.03 77.01 35.18
N VAL A 141 36.25 77.32 34.11
CA VAL A 141 35.57 78.62 33.80
C VAL A 141 35.05 78.74 32.34
N ASN A 142 33.72 78.96 32.20
CA ASN A 142 32.92 79.74 31.23
C ASN A 142 33.05 79.67 29.68
N THR A 143 31.87 79.57 29.02
CA THR A 143 31.24 80.53 28.05
C THR A 143 32.10 81.06 26.87
N ASP A 144 31.68 81.05 25.59
CA ASP A 144 30.38 81.51 25.05
C ASP A 144 30.03 80.97 23.62
N LYS A 145 28.83 81.36 23.15
CA LYS A 145 28.10 81.09 21.90
C LYS A 145 28.51 82.00 20.72
N VAL A 146 28.71 81.47 19.51
CA VAL A 146 28.46 82.16 18.22
C VAL A 146 27.94 81.17 17.16
N VAL A 147 27.03 81.66 16.31
CA VAL A 147 26.38 81.00 15.16
C VAL A 147 26.91 81.59 13.84
N THR A 148 27.11 80.75 12.81
CA THR A 148 26.84 81.02 11.37
C THR A 148 26.97 79.69 10.63
N ASP A 149 25.89 79.12 10.09
CA ASP A 149 25.26 79.44 8.79
C ASP A 149 26.13 79.19 7.55
N SER A 150 25.79 78.14 6.80
CA SER A 150 25.54 78.20 5.35
C SER A 150 24.81 76.93 4.90
N ALA A 151 23.52 77.07 4.62
CA ALA A 151 22.77 76.11 3.81
C ALA A 151 23.08 76.30 2.32
N VAL A 152 22.60 75.38 1.45
CA VAL A 152 21.83 75.64 0.21
C VAL A 152 21.76 74.36 -0.64
N THR A 153 20.53 73.79 -0.69
CA THR A 153 19.77 73.16 -1.82
C THR A 153 20.43 72.09 -2.72
N ASP A 154 19.75 71.29 -3.54
CA ASP A 154 18.36 71.12 -4.05
C ASP A 154 17.96 69.64 -3.84
N ASP A 155 16.73 69.20 -3.52
CA ASP A 155 15.36 69.43 -4.00
C ASP A 155 14.99 68.93 -5.42
N PHE A 156 13.85 68.22 -5.44
CA PHE A 156 12.91 67.89 -6.52
C PHE A 156 13.34 67.55 -7.96
N VAL A 157 12.95 66.34 -8.40
CA VAL A 157 12.03 66.18 -9.54
C VAL A 157 11.04 65.03 -9.26
N THR A 158 9.75 65.34 -9.13
CA THR A 158 8.68 64.40 -9.52
C THR A 158 8.33 64.58 -10.99
N ASP A 159 7.98 63.50 -11.67
CA ASP A 159 6.91 63.38 -12.69
C ASP A 159 7.12 62.03 -13.42
N ASN A 160 6.13 61.29 -13.90
CA ASN A 160 4.90 61.75 -14.53
C ASN A 160 3.88 60.60 -14.66
N SER A 161 2.59 60.92 -14.64
CA SER A 161 1.50 60.28 -15.42
C SER A 161 1.18 58.76 -15.28
N SER A 162 -0.07 58.33 -15.47
CA SER A 162 -1.30 59.11 -15.65
C SER A 162 -2.54 58.30 -15.28
N ALA A 163 -3.64 59.05 -15.18
CA ALA A 163 -5.03 58.66 -15.34
C ALA A 163 -5.28 57.45 -16.31
N LYS A 164 -6.41 56.74 -16.24
CA LYS A 164 -7.74 57.32 -16.02
C LYS A 164 -8.82 56.30 -15.63
N THR A 165 -9.88 56.84 -15.04
CA THR A 165 -11.25 56.36 -14.91
C THR A 165 -11.84 55.69 -16.20
N GLU A 166 -12.94 54.93 -16.21
CA GLU A 166 -14.16 54.96 -15.38
C GLU A 166 -15.11 53.73 -15.65
N LYS A 167 -15.92 53.33 -14.65
CA LYS A 167 -17.40 53.08 -14.73
C LYS A 167 -18.01 51.84 -15.44
N VAL A 168 -19.25 51.51 -14.98
CA VAL A 168 -20.28 50.57 -15.52
C VAL A 168 -20.07 49.10 -15.09
N ALA A 169 -21.06 48.33 -14.56
CA ALA A 169 -22.43 48.58 -14.04
C ALA A 169 -22.88 47.42 -13.09
N SER A 170 -23.73 47.62 -12.06
CA SER A 170 -25.19 47.32 -12.00
C SER A 170 -25.71 46.32 -13.05
N GLU A 171 -26.50 45.27 -12.78
CA GLU A 171 -27.56 44.91 -11.79
C GLU A 171 -27.69 43.35 -11.86
N ALA A 172 -28.36 42.55 -11.04
CA ALA A 172 -29.01 42.58 -9.72
C ALA A 172 -29.76 41.22 -9.58
N LYS A 173 -30.38 40.97 -8.41
CA LYS A 173 -31.26 39.84 -8.07
C LYS A 173 -30.62 38.45 -7.86
N ASN A 174 -31.04 37.65 -6.88
CA ASN A 174 -31.80 37.90 -5.64
C ASN A 174 -31.69 36.65 -4.72
N THR A 175 -31.76 36.85 -3.39
CA THR A 175 -32.76 36.29 -2.44
C THR A 175 -33.16 34.80 -2.60
N GLU A 176 -33.24 33.91 -1.61
CA GLU A 176 -33.35 33.89 -0.11
C GLU A 176 -32.81 32.49 0.32
N GLY A 177 -32.54 32.11 1.58
CA GLY A 177 -32.68 32.76 2.87
C GLY A 177 -32.78 31.69 3.97
N ASN A 178 -32.26 31.95 5.17
CA ASN A 178 -32.97 31.81 6.44
C ASN A 178 -32.05 32.11 7.62
N ALA A 179 -32.62 32.78 8.63
CA ALA A 179 -31.93 33.25 9.82
C ALA A 179 -32.45 32.51 11.08
N SER A 180 -32.04 32.99 12.26
CA SER A 180 -32.63 32.71 13.58
C SER A 180 -32.18 31.41 14.26
N ASP A 181 -31.84 31.37 15.56
CA ASP A 181 -31.43 32.46 16.47
C ASP A 181 -30.71 31.92 17.73
N ASN A 182 -29.71 32.67 18.19
CA ASN A 182 -29.53 33.17 19.57
C ASN A 182 -29.83 32.27 20.79
N LYS A 183 -28.79 31.97 21.59
CA LYS A 183 -28.69 32.03 23.08
C LYS A 183 -27.58 31.08 23.59
N SER A 184 -26.93 31.26 24.76
CA SER A 184 -26.75 32.41 25.66
C SER A 184 -25.81 32.03 26.81
N ALA A 185 -25.01 33.01 27.26
CA ALA A 185 -24.45 33.14 28.61
C ALA A 185 -23.30 32.23 29.10
N ASP A 186 -22.48 32.87 29.95
CA ASP A 186 -21.63 32.33 31.01
C ASP A 186 -20.42 31.46 30.64
N ASN A 187 -19.32 32.13 30.29
CA ASN A 187 -18.03 31.78 30.90
C ASN A 187 -17.63 32.89 31.89
N LYS A 188 -17.21 32.48 33.09
CA LYS A 188 -16.61 33.33 34.11
C LYS A 188 -15.34 32.62 34.59
N THR A 189 -14.22 33.29 34.41
CA THR A 189 -12.86 32.85 34.79
C THR A 189 -12.74 32.43 36.27
N ILE A 190 -11.79 31.52 36.53
CA ILE A 190 -11.14 31.04 37.79
C ILE A 190 -11.12 29.51 37.73
N GLY A 191 -10.02 28.79 37.94
CA GLY A 191 -8.64 29.15 38.29
C GLY A 191 -7.74 27.90 38.22
N GLU A 192 -6.45 28.00 38.58
CA GLU A 192 -5.51 26.89 38.38
C GLU A 192 -5.82 25.63 39.21
N GLN A 193 -5.77 24.46 38.57
CA GLN A 193 -5.19 23.22 39.14
C GLN A 193 -4.96 22.17 38.05
N ALA A 194 -3.85 22.32 37.31
CA ALA A 194 -3.37 21.27 36.40
C ALA A 194 -2.73 20.13 37.22
N HIS A 195 -3.55 19.19 37.70
CA HIS A 195 -3.04 17.97 38.31
C HIS A 195 -2.34 17.12 37.24
N THR A 196 -1.05 16.84 37.47
CA THR A 196 -0.19 16.04 36.59
C THR A 196 -0.68 14.59 36.51
N LEU A 197 -1.40 14.26 35.44
CA LEU A 197 -1.68 12.86 35.09
C LEU A 197 -0.39 12.22 34.57
N SER A 198 0.16 11.29 35.35
CA SER A 198 1.39 10.57 35.01
C SER A 198 1.17 9.63 33.82
N ASP A 199 2.02 9.78 32.81
CA ASP A 199 2.02 9.03 31.54
C ASP A 199 2.05 7.49 31.72
N ASN A 200 2.51 7.03 32.88
CA ASN A 200 2.52 5.62 33.28
C ASN A 200 1.11 5.02 33.31
N HIS A 201 0.11 5.78 33.76
CA HIS A 201 -1.24 5.24 33.98
C HIS A 201 -1.99 4.96 32.66
N ILE A 202 -1.60 5.62 31.56
CA ILE A 202 -2.15 5.37 30.21
C ILE A 202 -1.56 4.07 29.64
N LYS A 203 -0.25 3.82 29.85
CA LYS A 203 0.41 2.58 29.43
C LYS A 203 -0.17 1.35 30.13
N ASP A 204 -0.45 1.43 31.43
CA ASP A 204 -1.02 0.31 32.19
C ASP A 204 -2.45 -0.03 31.75
N ILE A 205 -3.27 0.98 31.43
CA ILE A 205 -4.61 0.77 30.86
C ILE A 205 -4.53 0.11 29.47
N ASN A 206 -3.64 0.58 28.60
CA ASN A 206 -3.47 0.02 27.26
C ASN A 206 -2.93 -1.42 27.29
N ASN A 207 -1.97 -1.71 28.17
CA ASN A 207 -1.44 -3.07 28.38
C ASN A 207 -2.52 -4.02 28.92
N LYS A 208 -3.34 -3.58 29.88
CA LYS A 208 -4.43 -4.39 30.44
C LYS A 208 -5.55 -4.64 29.42
N ALA A 209 -5.91 -3.64 28.62
CA ALA A 209 -6.85 -3.79 27.52
C ALA A 209 -6.30 -4.75 26.44
N SER A 210 -5.04 -4.58 26.04
CA SER A 210 -4.36 -5.45 25.09
C SER A 210 -4.27 -6.90 25.57
N ALA A 211 -4.03 -7.13 26.87
CA ALA A 211 -4.04 -8.47 27.45
C ALA A 211 -5.44 -9.11 27.44
N ALA A 212 -6.49 -8.36 27.77
CA ALA A 212 -7.86 -8.84 27.71
C ALA A 212 -8.33 -9.15 26.27
N ILE A 213 -7.95 -8.31 25.30
CA ILE A 213 -8.22 -8.51 23.87
C ILE A 213 -7.47 -9.74 23.34
N ASN A 214 -6.19 -9.92 23.71
CA ASN A 214 -5.42 -11.11 23.33
C ASN A 214 -5.92 -12.40 23.98
N LEU A 215 -6.51 -12.33 25.18
CA LEU A 215 -7.16 -13.48 25.81
C LEU A 215 -8.45 -13.84 25.07
N ALA A 216 -9.32 -12.86 24.77
CA ALA A 216 -10.53 -13.06 23.98
C ALA A 216 -10.26 -13.59 22.56
N LEU A 217 -9.19 -13.14 21.90
CA LEU A 217 -8.75 -13.66 20.60
C LEU A 217 -8.15 -15.08 20.68
N LYS A 218 -7.62 -15.50 21.83
CA LYS A 218 -7.15 -16.89 22.05
C LYS A 218 -8.27 -17.84 22.47
N ASP A 219 -9.30 -17.35 23.14
CA ASP A 219 -10.52 -18.13 23.43
C ASP A 219 -11.46 -18.20 22.22
N ALA A 220 -11.28 -17.31 21.21
CA ALA A 220 -11.82 -17.47 19.86
C ALA A 220 -11.10 -18.56 19.02
N LYS A 221 -10.46 -19.53 19.67
CA LYS A 221 -9.89 -20.75 19.07
C LYS A 221 -11.02 -21.63 18.54
N LEU A 222 -11.48 -21.34 17.31
CA LEU A 222 -12.47 -22.05 16.51
C LEU A 222 -13.44 -22.87 17.38
N ASP A 223 -14.47 -22.20 17.89
CA ASP A 223 -15.52 -22.78 18.74
C ASP A 223 -15.94 -24.17 18.22
N ALA A 224 -16.20 -25.12 19.13
CA ALA A 224 -16.42 -26.52 18.79
C ALA A 224 -17.53 -26.71 17.74
N THR A 225 -18.54 -25.83 17.75
CA THR A 225 -19.61 -25.73 16.73
C THR A 225 -19.07 -25.47 15.33
N HIS A 226 -18.07 -24.60 15.18
CA HIS A 226 -17.46 -24.25 13.90
C HIS A 226 -16.59 -25.40 13.38
N GLN A 227 -15.84 -26.09 14.25
CA GLN A 227 -15.10 -27.31 13.87
C GLN A 227 -16.04 -28.46 13.49
N GLN A 228 -17.21 -28.55 14.12
CA GLN A 228 -18.22 -29.53 13.76
C GLN A 228 -18.86 -29.21 12.41
N LEU A 229 -19.21 -27.94 12.16
CA LEU A 229 -19.72 -27.50 10.87
C LEU A 229 -18.72 -27.75 9.72
N ILE A 230 -17.43 -27.51 9.96
CA ILE A 230 -16.37 -27.80 8.97
C ILE A 230 -16.35 -29.30 8.65
N ARG A 231 -16.35 -30.19 9.65
CA ARG A 231 -16.40 -31.65 9.42
C ARG A 231 -17.67 -32.13 8.73
N GLU A 232 -18.81 -31.52 9.04
CA GLU A 232 -20.09 -31.81 8.38
C GLU A 232 -20.03 -31.44 6.89
N LEU A 233 -19.47 -30.27 6.57
CA LEU A 233 -19.29 -29.81 5.19
C LEU A 233 -18.24 -30.62 4.42
N GLU A 234 -17.13 -30.98 5.06
CA GLU A 234 -16.11 -31.89 4.50
C GLU A 234 -16.75 -33.23 4.13
N THR A 235 -17.52 -33.83 5.04
CA THR A 235 -18.23 -35.10 4.78
C THR A 235 -19.24 -34.98 3.63
N GLN A 236 -20.03 -33.90 3.59
CA GLN A 236 -21.00 -33.67 2.52
C GLN A 236 -20.33 -33.44 1.15
N VAL A 237 -19.14 -32.83 1.11
CA VAL A 237 -18.35 -32.66 -0.11
C VAL A 237 -17.80 -34.01 -0.59
N ASP A 238 -17.27 -34.84 0.31
CA ASP A 238 -16.74 -36.16 -0.01
C ASP A 238 -17.86 -37.11 -0.50
N ASP A 239 -19.03 -37.13 0.17
CA ASP A 239 -20.20 -37.90 -0.24
C ASP A 239 -20.69 -37.49 -1.64
N TYR A 240 -20.81 -36.18 -1.90
CA TYR A 240 -21.21 -35.66 -3.21
C TYR A 240 -20.19 -36.01 -4.31
N LEU A 241 -18.89 -35.84 -4.05
CA LEU A 241 -17.83 -36.19 -4.99
C LEU A 241 -17.83 -37.69 -5.31
N SER A 242 -18.01 -38.54 -4.29
CA SER A 242 -18.15 -39.99 -4.45
C SER A 242 -19.35 -40.35 -5.33
N GLU A 243 -20.52 -39.76 -5.09
CA GLU A 243 -21.72 -40.00 -5.89
C GLU A 243 -21.55 -39.52 -7.34
N GLN A 244 -20.95 -38.34 -7.57
CA GLN A 244 -20.69 -37.84 -8.93
C GLN A 244 -19.67 -38.69 -9.68
N MET A 245 -18.58 -39.12 -9.03
CA MET A 245 -17.59 -40.03 -9.65
C MET A 245 -18.21 -41.40 -9.96
N MET A 246 -19.05 -41.93 -9.07
CA MET A 246 -19.80 -43.17 -9.30
C MET A 246 -20.68 -43.04 -10.55
N LEU A 247 -21.55 -42.01 -10.58
CA LEU A 247 -22.47 -41.72 -11.69
C LEU A 247 -21.73 -41.54 -13.02
N MET A 248 -20.63 -40.78 -13.02
CA MET A 248 -19.80 -40.58 -14.20
C MET A 248 -19.18 -41.89 -14.69
N SER A 249 -18.70 -42.75 -13.77
CA SER A 249 -18.17 -44.06 -14.12
C SER A 249 -19.23 -45.00 -14.70
N GLU A 250 -20.47 -44.95 -14.19
CA GLU A 250 -21.58 -45.75 -14.69
C GLU A 250 -22.06 -45.26 -16.06
N ASN A 251 -22.11 -43.94 -16.28
CA ASN A 251 -22.43 -43.36 -17.57
C ASN A 251 -21.36 -43.71 -18.61
N LEU A 252 -20.07 -43.57 -18.28
CA LEU A 252 -18.97 -43.94 -19.19
C LEU A 252 -18.97 -45.44 -19.50
N LYS A 253 -19.23 -46.32 -18.51
CA LYS A 253 -19.40 -47.77 -18.74
C LYS A 253 -20.62 -48.07 -19.62
N SER A 254 -21.70 -47.32 -19.48
CA SER A 254 -22.92 -47.49 -20.27
C SER A 254 -22.73 -47.04 -21.72
N TRP A 255 -22.08 -45.89 -21.92
CA TRP A 255 -21.66 -45.42 -23.23
C TRP A 255 -20.69 -46.41 -23.89
N LEU A 256 -19.63 -46.83 -23.20
CA LEU A 256 -18.68 -47.82 -23.73
C LEU A 256 -19.36 -49.14 -24.11
N ARG A 257 -20.33 -49.63 -23.31
CA ARG A 257 -21.12 -50.81 -23.66
C ARG A 257 -22.00 -50.59 -24.88
N ALA A 258 -22.63 -49.43 -25.01
CA ALA A 258 -23.44 -49.08 -26.18
C ALA A 258 -22.56 -48.99 -27.44
N GLU A 259 -21.45 -48.26 -27.38
CA GLU A 259 -20.49 -48.06 -28.47
C GLU A 259 -19.86 -49.39 -28.93
N VAL A 260 -19.40 -50.22 -27.98
CA VAL A 260 -18.87 -51.56 -28.28
C VAL A 260 -19.95 -52.46 -28.90
N THR A 261 -21.20 -52.40 -28.41
CA THR A 261 -22.31 -53.15 -29.01
C THR A 261 -22.62 -52.65 -30.42
N GLN A 262 -22.59 -51.34 -30.65
CA GLN A 262 -22.78 -50.73 -31.96
C GLN A 262 -21.70 -51.15 -32.94
N HIS A 263 -20.41 -51.02 -32.60
CA HIS A 263 -19.31 -51.48 -33.45
C HIS A 263 -19.42 -52.97 -33.81
N PHE A 264 -19.77 -53.84 -32.86
CA PHE A 264 -19.98 -55.26 -33.16
C PHE A 264 -21.24 -55.50 -34.02
N SER A 265 -22.32 -54.73 -33.85
CA SER A 265 -23.50 -54.80 -34.74
C SER A 265 -23.17 -54.34 -36.16
N GLU A 266 -22.53 -53.19 -36.33
CA GLU A 266 -22.11 -52.64 -37.63
C GLU A 266 -21.10 -53.54 -38.35
N GLN A 267 -20.14 -54.14 -37.62
CA GLN A 267 -19.17 -55.08 -38.18
C GLN A 267 -19.83 -56.38 -38.65
N ASN A 268 -20.88 -56.86 -37.95
CA ASN A 268 -21.69 -58.00 -38.39
C ASN A 268 -22.54 -57.66 -39.62
N ASP A 269 -23.12 -56.46 -39.70
CA ASP A 269 -23.88 -56.03 -40.88
C ASP A 269 -22.98 -55.82 -42.12
N LEU A 270 -21.74 -55.37 -41.95
CA LEU A 270 -20.77 -55.26 -43.05
C LEU A 270 -20.31 -56.63 -43.59
N THR A 271 -20.26 -57.67 -42.74
CA THR A 271 -19.90 -59.03 -43.17
C THR A 271 -21.07 -59.77 -43.82
N THR A 272 -22.29 -59.66 -43.28
CA THR A 272 -23.49 -60.28 -43.88
C THR A 272 -23.82 -59.72 -45.27
N ASN A 273 -23.71 -58.40 -45.46
CA ASN A 273 -23.91 -57.77 -46.78
C ASN A 273 -22.86 -58.22 -47.82
N ASN A 274 -21.59 -58.42 -47.40
CA ASN A 274 -20.55 -58.94 -48.29
C ASN A 274 -20.75 -60.42 -48.67
N GLU A 275 -21.24 -61.26 -47.75
CA GLU A 275 -21.53 -62.67 -48.06
C GLU A 275 -22.77 -62.82 -48.96
N ALA A 276 -23.81 -62.03 -48.71
CA ALA A 276 -25.00 -61.97 -49.56
C ALA A 276 -24.67 -61.51 -50.99
N ALA A 277 -23.83 -60.47 -51.13
CA ALA A 277 -23.38 -60.00 -52.43
C ALA A 277 -22.58 -61.07 -53.20
N LYS A 278 -21.72 -61.85 -52.53
CA LYS A 278 -20.95 -62.94 -53.17
C LYS A 278 -21.80 -64.15 -53.56
N LYS A 279 -22.87 -64.47 -52.83
CA LYS A 279 -23.80 -65.57 -53.17
C LYS A 279 -24.75 -65.23 -54.33
N SER A 280 -24.85 -63.97 -54.74
CA SER A 280 -25.73 -63.54 -55.85
C SER A 280 -25.03 -63.48 -57.21
N ILE A 281 -23.76 -63.87 -57.31
CA ILE A 281 -22.93 -63.80 -58.54
C ILE A 281 -22.40 -65.19 -58.90
N HIS A 282 -23.24 -66.22 -58.83
CA HIS A 282 -22.92 -67.54 -59.39
C HIS A 282 -24.13 -68.28 -59.97
#